data_AF-A0A842JAW7-F1
#
_entry.id   AF-A0A842JAW7-F1
#
_cell.length_a   1.000
_cell.length_b   1.000
_cell.length_c   1.000
_cell.angle_alpha   90.00
_cell.angle_beta   90.00
_cell.angle_gamma   90.00
#
_symmetry.space_group_name_H-M   'P 1'
#
loop_
_entity.id
_entity.type
_entity.pdbx_description
1 polymer ?
#
loop_
_entity_poly.entity_id
_entity_poly.type
_entity_poly.pdbx_seq_one_letter_code
_entity_poly.pdbx_strand_id
1 'polypeptide(L)'
;MTTNALLIDYEFCTGCHACEVACKKHLGLPQGQFGIKLLQDGPRELPGGGWEYNYLPMPTSLCDMCAPRIAEGKDAACVHHCPAHAMRFGTVEEIAAAAAEKGRRAMFVPTV
;
A
#
# COMPACT_ATOMS: atom_id res chain seq x y z
N MET A 1 -20.40 5.93 -9.00
CA MET A 1 -18.94 5.80 -9.13
C MET A 1 -18.49 4.84 -8.06
N THR A 2 -18.05 3.64 -8.42
CA THR A 2 -17.42 2.72 -7.47
C THR A 2 -16.07 3.32 -7.10
N THR A 3 -15.89 3.59 -5.80
CA THR A 3 -14.62 4.13 -5.31
C THR A 3 -13.64 2.97 -5.20
N ASN A 4 -12.42 3.12 -5.73
CA ASN A 4 -11.38 2.09 -5.59
C ASN A 4 -10.65 2.23 -4.25
N ALA A 5 -10.09 1.13 -3.76
CA ALA A 5 -9.34 1.07 -2.52
C ALA A 5 -8.04 0.27 -2.68
N LEU A 6 -7.10 0.53 -1.77
CA LEU A 6 -5.83 -0.18 -1.64
C LEU A 6 -5.77 -0.81 -0.25
N LEU A 7 -5.64 -2.13 -0.18
CA LEU A 7 -5.36 -2.87 1.04
C LEU A 7 -3.86 -3.03 1.22
N ILE A 8 -3.43 -2.93 2.46
CA ILE A 8 -2.05 -3.14 2.87
C ILE A 8 -2.05 -4.01 4.12
N ASP A 9 -1.60 -5.25 3.96
CA ASP A 9 -1.35 -6.17 5.06
C ASP A 9 0.06 -5.92 5.62
N TYR A 10 0.14 -5.02 6.59
CA TYR A 10 1.41 -4.61 7.18
C TYR A 10 1.94 -5.65 8.18
N GLU A 11 1.23 -6.75 8.42
CA GLU A 11 1.78 -7.91 9.12
C GLU A 11 2.94 -8.54 8.36
N PHE A 12 2.85 -8.57 7.04
CA PHE A 12 3.85 -9.17 6.14
C PHE A 12 4.74 -8.13 5.46
N CYS A 13 4.55 -6.84 5.73
CA CYS A 13 5.39 -5.80 5.15
C CYS A 13 6.76 -5.76 5.81
N THR A 14 7.81 -6.00 5.03
CA THR A 14 9.21 -6.04 5.50
C THR A 14 9.98 -4.74 5.31
N GLY A 15 9.34 -3.70 4.74
CA GLY A 15 10.02 -2.43 4.50
C GLY A 15 10.96 -2.42 3.29
N CYS A 16 10.79 -3.30 2.29
CA CYS A 16 11.73 -3.42 1.16
C CYS A 16 11.76 -2.25 0.15
N HIS A 17 10.90 -1.24 0.30
CA HIS A 17 10.78 -0.07 -0.59
C HIS A 17 10.41 -0.34 -2.07
N ALA A 18 10.08 -1.59 -2.45
CA ALA A 18 9.71 -1.92 -3.83
C ALA A 18 8.49 -1.13 -4.34
N CYS A 19 7.49 -0.93 -3.48
CA CYS A 19 6.30 -0.15 -3.81
C CYS A 19 6.63 1.33 -4.11
N GLU A 20 7.60 1.93 -3.41
CA GLU A 20 8.01 3.33 -3.65
C GLU A 20 8.64 3.47 -5.03
N VAL A 21 9.59 2.58 -5.37
CA VAL A 21 10.31 2.62 -6.64
C VAL A 21 9.36 2.34 -7.81
N ALA A 22 8.48 1.34 -7.68
CA ALA A 22 7.51 0.99 -8.71
C ALA A 22 6.52 2.14 -8.96
N CYS A 23 5.97 2.73 -7.90
CA CYS A 23 5.04 3.86 -8.00
C CYS A 23 5.73 5.09 -8.61
N LYS A 24 6.95 5.41 -8.15
CA LYS A 24 7.76 6.50 -8.71
C LYS A 24 8.01 6.33 -10.20
N LYS A 25 8.34 5.10 -10.64
CA LYS A 25 8.58 4.79 -12.05
C LYS A 25 7.29 4.90 -12.89
N HIS A 26 6.17 4.43 -12.36
CA HIS A 26 4.85 4.54 -12.99
C HIS A 26 4.46 6.01 -13.22
N LEU A 27 4.57 6.83 -12.17
CA LEU A 27 4.17 8.24 -12.19
C LEU A 27 5.22 9.17 -12.82
N GLY A 28 6.42 8.67 -13.14
CA GLY A 28 7.52 9.49 -13.69
C GLY A 28 8.03 10.57 -12.72
N LEU A 29 7.94 10.33 -11.40
CA LEU A 29 8.24 11.36 -10.39
C LEU A 29 9.76 11.62 -10.24
N PRO A 30 10.18 12.88 -10.00
CA PRO A 30 11.56 13.23 -9.72
C PRO A 30 12.01 12.75 -8.32
N GLN A 31 13.29 12.94 -7.99
CA GLN A 31 13.80 12.68 -6.64
C GLN A 31 13.06 13.54 -5.59
N GLY A 32 12.78 12.94 -4.42
CA GLY A 32 12.06 13.61 -3.33
C GLY A 32 10.53 13.55 -3.41
N GLN A 33 9.96 13.10 -4.53
CA GLN A 33 8.52 12.92 -4.68
C GLN A 33 8.14 11.43 -4.65
N PHE A 34 6.98 11.14 -4.08
CA PHE A 34 6.48 9.80 -3.86
C PHE A 34 4.97 9.77 -4.08
N GLY A 35 4.46 8.82 -4.86
CA GLY A 35 3.02 8.49 -4.90
C GLY A 35 2.60 7.52 -3.79
N ILE A 36 3.55 6.74 -3.29
CA ILE A 36 3.43 5.93 -2.07
C ILE A 36 4.75 6.02 -1.31
N LYS A 37 4.69 6.19 0.01
CA LYS A 37 5.87 6.29 0.87
C LYS A 37 5.73 5.32 2.04
N LEU A 38 6.76 4.54 2.27
CA LEU A 38 6.85 3.62 3.39
C LEU A 38 7.09 4.41 4.68
N LEU A 39 6.15 4.30 5.60
CA LEU A 39 6.29 4.79 6.96
C LEU A 39 6.85 3.68 7.83
N GLN A 40 7.82 4.04 8.66
CA GLN A 40 8.34 3.17 9.70
C GLN A 40 7.68 3.54 11.02
N ASP A 41 7.13 2.54 11.69
CA ASP A 41 6.44 2.71 12.96
C ASP A 41 7.05 1.77 14.01
N GLY A 42 7.73 2.35 15.00
CA GLY A 42 8.62 1.64 15.93
C GLY A 42 10.10 1.72 15.54
N PRO A 43 11.00 1.03 16.26
CA PRO A 43 10.71 0.00 17.27
C PRO A 43 10.24 0.58 18.61
N ARG A 44 9.29 -0.11 19.27
CA ARG A 44 8.90 0.17 20.66
C ARG A 44 8.58 -1.12 21.41
N GLU A 45 8.86 -1.12 22.70
CA GLU A 45 8.55 -2.26 23.58
C GLU A 45 7.06 -2.25 23.92
N LEU A 46 6.42 -3.41 23.85
CA LEU A 46 5.01 -3.58 24.18
C LEU A 46 4.84 -3.92 25.67
N PRO A 47 3.73 -3.48 26.31
CA PRO A 47 3.37 -3.95 27.64
C PRO A 47 3.25 -5.48 27.65
N GLY A 48 3.94 -6.14 28.58
CA GLY A 48 3.99 -7.60 28.64
C GLY A 48 5.14 -8.24 27.85
N GLY A 49 6.04 -7.43 27.29
CA GLY A 49 7.22 -7.87 26.55
C GLY A 49 6.98 -7.98 25.05
N GLY A 50 8.07 -8.08 24.29
CA GLY A 50 8.05 -8.07 22.83
C GLY A 50 8.19 -6.67 22.24
N TRP A 51 8.42 -6.62 20.93
CA TRP A 51 8.69 -5.39 20.20
C TRP A 51 7.71 -5.22 19.05
N GLU A 52 7.18 -4.02 18.92
CA GLU A 52 6.45 -3.61 17.74
C GLU A 52 7.38 -2.91 16.77
N TYR A 53 7.47 -3.45 15.55
CA TYR A 53 8.21 -2.87 14.44
C TYR A 53 7.42 -3.10 13.15
N ASN A 54 6.72 -2.05 12.71
CA ASN A 54 5.81 -2.10 11.59
C ASN A 54 6.29 -1.20 10.45
N TYR A 55 5.96 -1.61 9.22
CA TYR A 55 6.15 -0.82 8.03
C TYR A 55 4.80 -0.65 7.32
N LEU A 56 4.41 0.60 7.12
CA LEU A 56 3.13 0.93 6.49
C LEU A 56 3.38 1.77 5.24
N PRO A 57 3.30 1.17 4.04
CA PRO A 57 3.22 1.94 2.80
C PRO A 57 2.01 2.88 2.83
N MET A 58 2.22 4.19 2.78
CA MET A 58 1.18 5.20 2.81
C MET A 58 1.06 5.87 1.44
N PRO A 59 -0.10 5.74 0.75
CA PRO A 59 -0.36 6.52 -0.46
C PRO A 59 -0.31 8.02 -0.14
N THR A 60 0.31 8.80 -1.02
CA THR A 60 0.36 10.27 -0.88
C THR A 60 -0.71 10.92 -1.77
N SER A 61 -0.80 12.25 -1.72
CA SER A 61 -1.63 13.03 -2.64
C SER A 61 -1.23 12.92 -4.11
N LEU A 62 -0.06 12.33 -4.43
CA LEU A 62 0.37 12.08 -5.81
C LEU A 62 0.00 10.68 -6.31
N CYS A 63 -0.60 9.84 -5.47
CA CYS A 63 -1.14 8.56 -5.92
C CYS A 63 -2.23 8.82 -6.98
N ASP A 64 -2.19 8.11 -8.10
CA ASP A 64 -3.20 8.18 -9.18
C ASP A 64 -4.12 6.96 -9.19
N MET A 65 -4.05 6.12 -8.15
CA MET A 65 -4.69 4.81 -8.06
C MET A 65 -4.39 3.91 -9.28
N CYS A 66 -3.26 4.15 -9.96
CA CYS A 66 -2.84 3.46 -11.16
C CYS A 66 -3.93 3.42 -12.26
N ALA A 67 -4.80 4.44 -12.33
CA ALA A 67 -5.90 4.51 -13.29
C ALA A 67 -5.54 4.08 -14.74
N PRO A 68 -4.45 4.57 -15.36
CA PRO A 68 -4.08 4.13 -16.72
C PRO A 68 -3.68 2.64 -16.81
N ARG A 69 -3.04 2.07 -15.76
CA ARG A 69 -2.69 0.64 -15.75
C ARG A 69 -3.92 -0.23 -15.62
N ILE A 70 -4.85 0.15 -14.75
CA ILE A 70 -6.11 -0.56 -14.54
C ILE A 70 -6.95 -0.52 -15.83
N ALA A 71 -6.98 0.60 -16.55
CA ALA A 71 -7.66 0.71 -17.84
C ALA A 71 -7.10 -0.24 -18.91
N GLU A 72 -5.82 -0.62 -18.81
CA GLU A 72 -5.17 -1.61 -19.66
C GLU A 72 -5.27 -3.05 -19.13
N GLY A 73 -6.04 -3.28 -18.05
CA GLY A 73 -6.17 -4.60 -17.42
C GLY A 73 -4.93 -5.06 -16.64
N LYS A 74 -4.02 -4.14 -16.29
CA LYS A 74 -2.81 -4.44 -15.51
C LYS A 74 -3.03 -4.10 -14.03
N ASP A 75 -2.36 -4.83 -13.15
CA ASP A 75 -2.34 -4.52 -11.71
C ASP A 75 -1.76 -3.13 -11.42
N ALA A 76 -2.19 -2.53 -10.31
CA ALA A 76 -1.56 -1.34 -9.74
C ALA A 76 -0.06 -1.59 -9.52
N ALA A 77 0.77 -0.57 -9.78
CA ALA A 77 2.23 -0.73 -9.80
C ALA A 77 2.79 -1.22 -8.47
N CYS A 78 2.30 -0.70 -7.33
CA CYS A 78 2.72 -1.14 -6.00
C CYS A 78 2.28 -2.57 -5.67
N VAL A 79 1.09 -2.98 -6.12
CA VAL A 79 0.57 -4.36 -5.94
C VAL A 79 1.39 -5.35 -6.75
N HIS A 80 1.60 -5.07 -8.03
CA HIS A 80 2.34 -5.94 -8.96
C HIS A 80 3.78 -6.24 -8.48
N HIS A 81 4.43 -5.24 -7.88
CA HIS A 81 5.84 -5.34 -7.47
C HIS A 81 6.02 -5.65 -5.97
N CYS A 82 4.96 -5.99 -5.24
CA CYS A 82 5.08 -6.38 -3.85
C CYS A 82 5.60 -7.83 -3.75
N PRO A 83 6.85 -8.08 -3.32
CA PRO A 83 7.40 -9.44 -3.27
C PRO A 83 6.72 -10.31 -2.21
N ALA A 84 6.11 -9.69 -1.19
CA ALA A 84 5.42 -10.37 -0.10
C ALA A 84 3.93 -10.60 -0.39
N HIS A 85 3.41 -10.14 -1.54
CA HIS A 85 1.97 -10.15 -1.84
C HIS A 85 1.09 -9.54 -0.74
N ALA A 86 1.63 -8.53 -0.05
CA ALA A 86 1.02 -7.85 1.09
C ALA A 86 0.05 -6.72 0.69
N MET A 87 -0.21 -6.53 -0.61
CA MET A 87 -1.05 -5.43 -1.11
C MET A 87 -2.14 -5.97 -2.03
N ARG A 88 -3.34 -5.40 -1.96
CA ARG A 88 -4.45 -5.71 -2.87
C ARG A 88 -5.10 -4.42 -3.35
N PHE A 89 -5.56 -4.40 -4.60
CA PHE A 89 -6.28 -3.26 -5.19
C PHE A 89 -7.62 -3.77 -5.74
N GLY A 90 -8.68 -2.98 -5.57
CA GLY A 90 -10.01 -3.35 -6.02
C GLY A 90 -11.03 -2.27 -5.67
N THR A 91 -12.30 -2.60 -5.83
CA THR A 91 -13.40 -1.76 -5.33
C THR A 91 -13.36 -1.68 -3.80
N VAL A 92 -13.93 -0.62 -3.22
CA VAL A 92 -14.07 -0.49 -1.76
C VAL A 92 -14.75 -1.71 -1.16
N GLU A 93 -15.77 -2.26 -1.81
CA GLU A 93 -16.51 -3.44 -1.33
C GLU A 93 -15.61 -4.69 -1.27
N GLU A 94 -14.87 -4.97 -2.34
CA GLU A 94 -13.93 -6.09 -2.40
C GLU A 94 -12.81 -5.95 -1.36
N ILE A 95 -12.27 -4.75 -1.23
CA ILE A 95 -11.18 -4.47 -0.31
C ILE A 95 -11.65 -4.47 1.15
N ALA A 96 -12.86 -3.97 1.44
CA ALA A 96 -13.44 -4.05 2.77
C ALA A 96 -13.68 -5.49 3.21
N ALA A 97 -14.16 -6.35 2.30
CA ALA A 97 -14.29 -7.79 2.57
C ALA A 97 -12.93 -8.43 2.87
N ALA A 98 -11.89 -8.10 2.08
CA ALA A 98 -10.53 -8.56 2.34
C ALA A 98 -9.94 -7.97 3.63
N ALA A 99 -10.27 -6.73 4.01
CA ALA A 99 -9.80 -6.12 5.25
C ALA A 99 -10.39 -6.79 6.50
N ALA A 100 -11.54 -7.43 6.38
CA ALA A 100 -12.23 -8.10 7.50
C ALA A 100 -11.61 -9.45 7.90
N GLU A 101 -10.74 -10.05 7.08
CA GLU A 101 -10.02 -11.27 7.49
C GLU A 101 -8.94 -10.94 8.54
N LYS A 102 -8.44 -11.97 9.24
CA LYS A 102 -7.46 -11.80 10.32
C LYS A 102 -6.14 -11.23 9.77
N GLY A 103 -5.63 -10.22 10.45
CA GLY A 103 -4.28 -9.72 10.26
C GLY A 103 -4.17 -8.24 10.60
N ARG A 104 -2.96 -7.73 10.58
CA ARG A 104 -2.69 -6.30 10.75
C ARG A 104 -2.77 -5.60 9.40
N ARG A 105 -3.95 -5.01 9.14
CA ARG A 105 -4.30 -4.48 7.81
C ARG A 105 -4.75 -3.02 7.86
N ALA A 106 -4.41 -2.29 6.82
CA ALA A 106 -4.86 -0.92 6.60
C ALA A 106 -5.52 -0.83 5.21
N MET A 107 -6.70 -0.22 5.15
CA MET A 107 -7.38 0.10 3.91
C MET A 107 -7.26 1.60 3.65
N PHE A 108 -6.78 1.96 2.47
CA PHE A 108 -6.73 3.33 1.99
C PHE A 108 -7.75 3.53 0.89
N VAL A 109 -8.45 4.65 0.94
CA VAL A 109 -9.37 5.11 -0.11
C VAL A 109 -8.90 6.50 -0.57
N PRO A 110 -7.79 6.61 -1.32
CA PRO A 110 -7.28 7.89 -1.78
C PRO A 110 -8.30 8.56 -2.71
N THR A 111 -8.74 9.75 -2.35
CA THR A 111 -9.52 10.61 -3.25
C THR A 111 -8.55 11.26 -4.21
N VAL A 112 -8.46 10.72 -5.42
CA VAL A 112 -7.69 11.29 -6.53
C VAL A 112 -8.58 12.17 -7.40
#